data_AF-A0A7V0X228-F1
#
_entry.id   AF-A0A7V0X228-F1
#
_cell.length_a   1.000
_cell.length_b   1.000
_cell.length_c   1.000
_cell.angle_alpha   90.00
_cell.angle_beta   90.00
_cell.angle_gamma   90.00
#
_symmetry.space_group_name_H-M   'P 1'
#
loop_
_entity.id
_entity.type
_entity.pdbx_description
1 polymer ?
#
loop_
_entity_poly.entity_id
_entity_poly.type
_entity_poly.pdbx_seq_one_letter_code
_entity_poly.pdbx_strand_id
1 'polypeptide(L)'
;MKDYDTFESREKLADHLYRQYVVKLKRIQNITTADGTPLNAPAYAETLTYPFWDMALMHLKNAHFIFTNTVMADMEVNIPIYVVLRYGVTTGMVEKNLYNSYRAAGILFTYPFLSADGFFVSERGEAIPPEELTDVIALYATHEFGHFLNHYKDYYDHDNCIMVAAMDLNYYQWYRLRKEKKCDLKHEKLKQF
;
A
#
# COMPACT_ATOMS: atom_id res chain seq x y z
N MET A 1 17.33 -7.18 -5.44
CA MET A 1 17.55 -7.14 -3.98
C MET A 1 18.30 -5.85 -3.70
N LYS A 2 17.78 -4.94 -2.88
CA LYS A 2 18.46 -3.69 -2.56
C LYS A 2 19.56 -3.99 -1.56
N ASP A 3 20.81 -3.78 -1.96
CA ASP A 3 21.98 -4.14 -1.15
C ASP A 3 22.30 -3.01 -0.15
N TYR A 4 21.57 -3.00 0.95
CA TYR A 4 21.74 -2.00 2.01
C TYR A 4 23.02 -2.21 2.83
N ASP A 5 23.66 -3.37 2.70
CA ASP A 5 24.87 -3.73 3.42
C ASP A 5 26.15 -3.17 2.76
N THR A 6 26.04 -2.68 1.52
CA THR A 6 27.15 -2.01 0.80
C THR A 6 27.46 -0.58 1.28
N PHE A 7 26.63 0.00 2.14
CA PHE A 7 26.81 1.38 2.59
C PHE A 7 27.82 1.45 3.75
N GLU A 8 28.82 2.32 3.62
CA GLU A 8 29.89 2.49 4.61
C GLU A 8 29.40 2.91 6.01
N SER A 9 28.21 3.52 6.11
CA SER A 9 27.61 3.90 7.38
C SER A 9 26.08 3.99 7.29
N ARG A 10 25.41 3.96 8.45
CA ARG A 10 23.95 4.11 8.54
C ARG A 10 23.48 5.50 8.10
N GLU A 11 24.28 6.54 8.34
CA GLU A 11 24.00 7.90 7.90
C GLU A 11 23.99 7.98 6.37
N LYS A 12 24.98 7.36 5.70
CA LYS A 12 25.02 7.31 4.23
C LYS A 12 23.84 6.53 3.64
N LEU A 13 23.43 5.44 4.29
CA LEU A 13 22.23 4.70 3.91
C LEU A 13 20.96 5.57 4.07
N ALA A 14 20.80 6.25 5.21
CA ALA A 14 19.65 7.11 5.46
C ALA A 14 19.54 8.25 4.44
N ASP A 15 20.65 8.93 4.15
CA ASP A 15 20.72 9.98 3.12
C ASP A 15 20.36 9.44 1.73
N HIS A 16 20.85 8.24 1.39
CA HIS A 16 20.51 7.60 0.14
C HIS A 16 19.01 7.29 0.04
N LEU A 17 18.43 6.68 1.09
CA LEU A 17 17.01 6.36 1.16
C LEU A 17 16.13 7.61 1.06
N TYR A 18 16.49 8.69 1.76
CA TYR A 18 15.77 9.96 1.70
C TYR A 18 15.81 10.59 0.30
N ARG A 19 16.99 10.62 -0.35
CA ARG A 19 17.09 11.14 -1.72
C ARG A 19 16.28 10.31 -2.71
N GLN A 20 16.35 8.98 -2.61
CA GLN A 20 15.54 8.07 -3.41
C GLN A 20 14.04 8.32 -3.20
N TYR A 21 13.61 8.45 -1.94
CA TYR A 21 12.24 8.80 -1.57
C TYR A 21 11.77 10.08 -2.26
N VAL A 22 12.49 11.20 -2.08
CA VAL A 22 12.09 12.50 -2.66
C VAL A 22 12.03 12.45 -4.19
N VAL A 23 13.01 11.82 -4.84
CA VAL A 23 13.04 11.71 -6.31
C VAL A 23 11.87 10.87 -6.83
N LYS A 24 11.62 9.71 -6.21
CA LYS A 24 10.57 8.79 -6.64
C LYS A 24 9.17 9.32 -6.32
N LEU A 25 8.97 9.93 -5.17
CA LEU A 25 7.73 10.61 -4.81
C LEU A 25 7.38 11.68 -5.85
N LYS A 26 8.33 12.56 -6.18
CA LYS A 26 8.13 13.57 -7.23
C LYS A 26 7.83 12.94 -8.58
N ARG A 27 8.44 11.80 -8.92
CA ARG A 27 8.14 11.08 -10.15
C ARG A 27 6.68 10.60 -10.17
N ILE A 28 6.22 9.97 -9.08
CA ILE A 28 4.82 9.50 -8.96
C ILE A 28 3.85 10.68 -9.08
N GLN A 29 4.08 11.75 -8.31
CA GLN A 29 3.21 12.93 -8.27
C GLN A 29 3.08 13.61 -9.64
N ASN A 30 4.09 13.52 -10.50
CA ASN A 30 4.08 14.10 -11.84
C ASN A 30 3.63 13.12 -12.95
N ILE A 31 3.19 11.90 -12.60
CA ILE A 31 2.61 10.98 -13.60
C ILE A 31 1.38 11.64 -14.20
N THR A 32 1.31 11.61 -15.53
CA THR A 32 0.19 12.15 -16.31
C THR A 32 -0.91 11.11 -16.45
N THR A 33 -2.14 11.48 -16.08
CA THR A 33 -3.33 10.65 -16.27
C THR A 33 -3.76 10.62 -17.74
N ALA A 34 -4.72 9.75 -18.08
CA ALA A 34 -5.15 9.54 -19.46
C ALA A 34 -5.70 10.80 -20.17
N ASP A 35 -6.16 11.79 -19.40
CA ASP A 35 -6.66 13.08 -19.86
C ASP A 35 -5.56 14.17 -19.98
N GLY A 36 -4.29 13.84 -19.68
CA GLY A 36 -3.18 14.79 -19.73
C GLY A 36 -2.92 15.55 -18.43
N THR A 37 -3.70 15.30 -17.37
CA THR A 37 -3.54 15.98 -16.08
C THR A 37 -2.47 15.31 -15.22
N PRO A 38 -1.53 16.03 -14.59
CA PRO A 38 -0.64 15.42 -13.59
C PRO A 38 -1.43 14.97 -12.34
N LEU A 39 -1.03 13.87 -11.71
CA LEU A 39 -1.66 13.41 -10.45
C LEU A 39 -1.66 14.50 -9.35
N ASN A 40 -0.59 15.29 -9.26
CA ASN A 40 -0.47 16.39 -8.31
C ASN A 40 -1.08 17.72 -8.77
N ALA A 41 -1.90 17.72 -9.82
CA ALA A 41 -2.59 18.93 -10.23
C ALA A 41 -3.39 19.51 -9.04
N PRO A 42 -3.48 20.85 -8.88
CA PRO A 42 -4.06 21.46 -7.68
C PRO A 42 -5.45 20.97 -7.28
N ALA A 43 -6.27 20.56 -8.25
CA ALA A 43 -7.61 20.02 -8.02
C ALA A 43 -7.62 18.65 -7.31
N TYR A 44 -6.53 17.88 -7.39
CA TYR A 44 -6.43 16.51 -6.89
C TYR A 44 -5.30 16.31 -5.88
N ALA A 45 -4.41 17.30 -5.72
CA ALA A 45 -3.20 17.19 -4.91
C ALA A 45 -3.46 16.70 -3.48
N GLU A 46 -4.54 17.16 -2.84
CA GLU A 46 -4.90 16.72 -1.49
C GLU A 46 -5.22 15.22 -1.44
N THR A 47 -5.82 14.66 -2.49
CA THR A 47 -6.16 13.24 -2.58
C THR A 47 -4.94 12.31 -2.70
N LEU A 48 -3.74 12.87 -2.86
CA LEU A 48 -2.50 12.08 -2.80
C LEU A 48 -1.96 11.95 -1.38
N THR A 49 -2.50 12.69 -0.41
CA THR A 49 -1.91 12.84 0.92
C THR A 49 -2.56 11.94 1.96
N TYR A 50 -1.76 11.51 2.95
CA TYR A 50 -2.28 10.74 4.08
C TYR A 50 -3.35 11.50 4.89
N PRO A 51 -3.15 12.78 5.29
CA PRO A 51 -4.14 13.50 6.10
C PRO A 51 -5.52 13.63 5.45
N PHE A 52 -5.57 13.73 4.11
CA PHE A 52 -6.83 13.75 3.38
C PHE A 52 -7.60 12.44 3.59
N TRP A 53 -6.96 11.30 3.34
CA TRP A 53 -7.61 9.99 3.45
C TRP A 53 -7.92 9.62 4.89
N ASP A 54 -7.06 10.00 5.83
CA ASP A 54 -7.30 9.85 7.27
C ASP A 54 -8.62 10.49 7.68
N MET A 55 -8.76 11.79 7.41
CA MET A 55 -9.98 12.53 7.70
C MET A 55 -11.19 12.01 6.91
N ALA A 56 -11.01 11.68 5.63
CA ALA A 56 -12.10 11.17 4.79
C ALA A 56 -12.66 9.85 5.33
N LEU A 57 -11.79 8.92 5.73
CA LEU A 57 -12.18 7.62 6.27
C LEU A 57 -12.79 7.74 7.67
N MET A 58 -12.23 8.57 8.56
CA MET A 58 -12.79 8.79 9.90
C MET A 58 -14.23 9.34 9.87
N HIS A 59 -14.57 10.12 8.83
CA HIS A 59 -15.87 10.76 8.66
C HIS A 59 -16.79 10.14 7.59
N LEU A 60 -16.39 9.01 7.01
CA LEU A 60 -17.19 8.29 6.00
C LEU A 60 -18.49 7.76 6.62
N LYS A 61 -19.64 7.99 5.96
CA LYS A 61 -20.97 7.58 6.48
C LYS A 61 -21.76 6.63 5.58
N ASN A 62 -21.56 6.72 4.26
CA ASN A 62 -22.41 6.01 3.28
C ASN A 62 -21.72 4.79 2.65
N ALA A 63 -20.50 4.51 3.07
CA ALA A 63 -19.73 3.35 2.70
C ALA A 63 -18.86 2.93 3.88
N HIS A 64 -18.41 1.69 3.87
CA HIS A 64 -17.45 1.19 4.86
C HIS A 64 -16.09 0.91 4.24
N PHE A 65 -16.07 0.64 2.94
CA PHE A 65 -14.86 0.32 2.21
C PHE A 65 -14.94 0.93 0.82
N ILE A 66 -13.89 1.64 0.41
CA ILE A 66 -13.79 2.31 -0.88
C ILE A 66 -12.82 1.54 -1.78
N PHE A 67 -13.21 1.31 -3.04
CA PHE A 67 -12.30 0.87 -4.09
C PHE A 67 -12.12 2.02 -5.08
N THR A 68 -10.88 2.42 -5.33
CA THR A 68 -10.61 3.57 -6.20
C THR A 68 -9.42 3.33 -7.09
N ASN A 69 -9.51 3.81 -8.34
CA ASN A 69 -8.42 3.78 -9.31
C ASN A 69 -7.56 5.05 -9.22
N THR A 70 -7.17 5.41 -8.00
CA THR A 70 -6.17 6.45 -7.73
C THR A 70 -5.07 5.85 -6.84
N VAL A 71 -4.11 6.69 -6.44
CA VAL A 71 -3.01 6.36 -5.56
C VAL A 71 -2.91 7.39 -4.44
N MET A 72 -2.52 6.94 -3.25
CA MET A 72 -1.95 7.83 -2.24
C MET A 72 -0.43 7.79 -2.38
N ALA A 73 0.17 8.97 -2.54
CA ALA A 73 1.59 9.15 -2.82
C ALA A 73 2.12 10.28 -1.93
N ASP A 74 2.34 9.96 -0.65
CA ASP A 74 2.83 10.87 0.39
C ASP A 74 3.43 10.11 1.58
N MET A 75 4.14 10.82 2.45
CA MET A 75 4.66 10.25 3.69
C MET A 75 3.52 10.13 4.71
N GLU A 76 3.18 8.91 5.10
CA GLU A 76 2.41 8.71 6.32
C GLU A 76 3.33 8.98 7.53
N VAL A 77 2.88 9.82 8.45
CA VAL A 77 3.72 10.35 9.55
C VAL A 77 3.88 9.41 10.74
N ASN A 78 3.13 8.30 10.80
CA ASN A 78 3.03 7.41 11.97
C ASN A 78 3.32 5.93 11.70
N ILE A 79 3.85 5.57 10.54
CA ILE A 79 4.08 4.17 10.17
C ILE A 79 5.55 3.81 9.98
N PRO A 80 5.87 2.49 10.00
CA PRO A 80 7.25 2.03 9.96
C PRO A 80 7.94 2.35 8.62
N ILE A 81 9.27 2.35 8.66
CA ILE A 81 10.16 2.75 7.57
C ILE A 81 9.90 2.04 6.22
N TYR A 82 9.17 0.93 6.17
CA TYR A 82 8.88 0.23 4.91
C TYR A 82 7.98 1.02 3.95
N VAL A 83 7.15 1.97 4.41
CA VAL A 83 6.40 2.83 3.46
C VAL A 83 7.31 3.88 2.83
N VAL A 84 8.36 4.32 3.54
CA VAL A 84 9.46 5.06 2.92
C VAL A 84 10.14 4.20 1.85
N LEU A 85 10.27 2.88 2.07
CA LEU A 85 10.82 1.95 1.07
C LEU A 85 9.91 1.76 -0.17
N ARG A 86 8.60 2.01 -0.03
CA ARG A 86 7.62 2.13 -1.12
C ARG A 86 7.50 3.55 -1.71
N TYR A 87 8.35 4.47 -1.29
CA TYR A 87 8.42 5.84 -1.81
C TYR A 87 7.14 6.66 -1.59
N GLY A 88 6.43 6.37 -0.49
CA GLY A 88 5.18 7.04 -0.12
C GLY A 88 3.93 6.45 -0.80
N VAL A 89 4.06 5.33 -1.51
CA VAL A 89 2.91 4.64 -2.09
C VAL A 89 2.22 3.77 -1.05
N THR A 90 0.97 4.09 -0.77
CA THR A 90 0.09 3.29 0.08
C THR A 90 -0.96 2.60 -0.79
N THR A 91 -1.13 1.30 -0.54
CA THR A 91 -1.96 0.42 -1.37
C THR A 91 -3.35 0.24 -0.77
N GLY A 92 -3.43 0.23 0.55
CA GLY A 92 -4.68 0.27 1.28
C GLY A 92 -4.46 0.89 2.65
N MET A 93 -5.56 1.36 3.22
CA MET A 93 -5.58 2.08 4.49
C MET A 93 -6.90 1.80 5.18
N VAL A 94 -6.85 1.57 6.49
CA VAL A 94 -8.02 1.37 7.33
C VAL A 94 -7.90 2.26 8.55
N GLU A 95 -8.90 3.09 8.76
CA GLU A 95 -8.96 4.02 9.88
C GLU A 95 -10.15 3.76 10.79
N LYS A 96 -10.03 4.22 12.03
CA LYS A 96 -11.13 4.17 13.00
C LYS A 96 -12.27 5.07 12.53
N ASN A 97 -13.49 4.52 12.48
CA ASN A 97 -14.68 5.27 12.08
C ASN A 97 -15.83 5.00 13.07
N LEU A 98 -16.37 6.05 13.68
CA LEU A 98 -17.40 5.90 14.72
C LEU A 98 -18.83 5.83 14.18
N TYR A 99 -19.03 6.00 12.88
CA TYR A 99 -20.34 6.10 12.23
C TYR A 99 -20.90 4.74 11.75
N ASN A 100 -20.16 3.64 11.91
CA ASN A 100 -20.63 2.30 11.53
C ASN A 100 -20.35 1.24 12.62
N SER A 101 -20.93 0.05 12.45
CA SER A 101 -20.84 -1.06 13.41
C SER A 101 -19.47 -1.73 13.47
N TYR A 102 -18.67 -1.66 12.40
CA TYR A 102 -17.32 -2.22 12.34
C TYR A 102 -16.29 -1.34 13.05
N ARG A 103 -16.68 -0.12 13.45
CA ARG A 103 -15.79 0.88 14.04
C ARG A 103 -14.57 1.22 13.17
N ALA A 104 -14.66 0.97 11.87
CA ALA A 104 -13.59 1.14 10.90
C ALA A 104 -14.12 1.59 9.55
N ALA A 105 -13.28 2.25 8.75
CA ALA A 105 -13.52 2.52 7.34
C ALA A 105 -12.22 2.26 6.56
N GLY A 106 -12.32 1.62 5.40
CA GLY A 106 -11.17 1.23 4.59
C GLY A 106 -11.18 1.80 3.19
N ILE A 107 -10.02 1.80 2.56
CA ILE A 107 -9.83 2.10 1.15
C ILE A 107 -8.75 1.20 0.55
N LEU A 108 -8.96 0.79 -0.70
CA LEU A 108 -7.94 0.18 -1.53
C LEU A 108 -7.69 1.04 -2.77
N PHE A 109 -6.42 1.39 -2.97
CA PHE A 109 -5.89 2.09 -4.13
C PHE A 109 -5.46 1.08 -5.19
N THR A 110 -6.17 1.01 -6.31
CA THR A 110 -5.86 0.03 -7.36
C THR A 110 -4.84 0.53 -8.37
N TYR A 111 -4.55 1.84 -8.40
CA TYR A 111 -3.62 2.43 -9.37
C TYR A 111 -2.21 1.81 -9.36
N PRO A 112 -1.60 1.46 -8.19
CA PRO A 112 -0.30 0.77 -8.17
C PRO A 112 -0.27 -0.60 -8.87
N PHE A 113 -1.41 -1.29 -8.94
CA PHE A 113 -1.55 -2.56 -9.66
C PHE A 113 -1.77 -2.32 -11.16
N LEU A 114 -2.63 -1.35 -11.49
CA LEU A 114 -3.16 -1.15 -12.84
C LEU A 114 -2.27 -0.27 -13.72
N SER A 115 -1.49 0.63 -13.13
CA SER A 115 -0.75 1.63 -13.90
C SER A 115 0.32 1.00 -14.80
N ALA A 116 0.29 1.37 -16.07
CA ALA A 116 1.32 1.07 -17.06
C ALA A 116 2.43 2.12 -17.11
N ASP A 117 2.40 3.13 -16.22
CA ASP A 117 3.48 4.11 -16.13
C ASP A 117 4.81 3.42 -15.82
N GLY A 118 5.88 3.91 -16.47
CA GLY A 118 7.21 3.31 -16.35
C GLY A 118 7.74 3.24 -14.92
N PHE A 119 7.28 4.11 -14.00
CA PHE A 119 7.58 4.00 -12.58
C PHE A 119 7.02 2.70 -11.99
N PHE A 120 5.70 2.50 -12.06
CA PHE A 120 5.05 1.34 -11.46
C PHE A 120 5.48 0.04 -12.13
N VAL A 121 5.69 0.05 -13.45
CA VAL A 121 6.25 -1.10 -14.17
C VAL A 121 7.63 -1.47 -13.61
N SER A 122 8.52 -0.49 -13.38
CA SER A 122 9.86 -0.77 -12.85
C SER A 122 9.85 -1.20 -11.39
N GLU A 123 9.02 -0.58 -10.54
CA GLU A 123 9.04 -0.82 -9.10
C GLU A 123 8.27 -2.09 -8.70
N ARG A 124 7.30 -2.55 -9.50
CA ARG A 124 6.68 -3.87 -9.29
C ARG A 124 7.68 -5.01 -9.44
N GLY A 125 8.74 -4.83 -10.23
CA GLY A 125 9.79 -5.83 -10.48
C GLY A 125 9.34 -7.00 -11.36
N GLU A 126 8.12 -7.48 -11.17
CA GLU A 126 7.47 -8.51 -11.98
C GLU A 126 6.13 -7.99 -12.52
N ALA A 127 5.86 -8.24 -13.81
CA ALA A 127 4.57 -7.90 -14.40
C ALA A 127 3.49 -8.83 -13.85
N ILE A 128 2.34 -8.27 -13.48
CA ILE A 128 1.17 -9.07 -13.12
C ILE A 128 0.54 -9.59 -14.43
N PRO A 129 0.39 -10.90 -14.63
CA PRO A 129 -0.31 -11.44 -15.80
C PRO A 129 -1.74 -10.90 -15.86
N PRO A 130 -2.24 -10.48 -17.04
CA PRO A 130 -3.60 -9.94 -17.17
C PRO A 130 -4.70 -10.85 -16.58
N GLU A 131 -4.53 -12.17 -16.72
CA GLU A 131 -5.45 -13.19 -16.22
C GLU A 131 -5.43 -13.34 -14.69
N GLU A 132 -4.35 -12.93 -14.01
CA GLU A 132 -4.23 -12.98 -12.55
C GLU A 132 -4.36 -11.60 -11.90
N LEU A 133 -4.50 -10.52 -12.68
CA LEU A 133 -4.57 -9.15 -12.15
C LEU A 133 -5.70 -8.94 -11.15
N THR A 134 -6.89 -9.43 -11.47
CA THR A 134 -8.04 -9.37 -10.56
C THR A 134 -7.80 -10.20 -9.31
N ASP A 135 -7.17 -11.38 -9.43
CA ASP A 135 -6.88 -12.26 -8.30
C ASP A 135 -5.86 -11.64 -7.34
N VAL A 136 -4.83 -10.97 -7.88
CA VAL A 136 -3.84 -10.23 -7.10
C VAL A 136 -4.52 -9.10 -6.31
N ILE A 137 -5.37 -8.29 -6.96
CA ILE A 137 -6.10 -7.19 -6.31
C ILE A 137 -7.06 -7.74 -5.26
N ALA A 138 -7.80 -8.83 -5.56
CA ALA A 138 -8.75 -9.43 -4.62
C ALA A 138 -8.07 -10.03 -3.38
N LEU A 139 -6.91 -10.68 -3.55
CA LEU A 139 -6.14 -11.19 -2.43
C LEU A 139 -5.59 -10.04 -1.57
N TYR A 140 -5.13 -8.95 -2.19
CA TYR A 140 -4.68 -7.77 -1.45
C TYR A 140 -5.84 -7.06 -0.74
N ALA A 141 -7.03 -7.01 -1.34
CA ALA A 141 -8.23 -6.52 -0.65
C ALA A 141 -8.57 -7.36 0.58
N THR A 142 -8.32 -8.68 0.53
CA THR A 142 -8.52 -9.57 1.68
C THR A 142 -7.56 -9.26 2.83
N HIS A 143 -6.34 -8.82 2.52
CA HIS A 143 -5.40 -8.28 3.52
C HIS A 143 -5.99 -7.05 4.23
N GLU A 144 -6.51 -6.08 3.46
CA GLU A 144 -7.16 -4.89 4.02
C GLU A 144 -8.43 -5.23 4.81
N PHE A 145 -9.18 -6.27 4.41
CA PHE A 145 -10.30 -6.78 5.19
C PHE A 145 -9.87 -7.41 6.52
N GLY A 146 -8.64 -7.92 6.62
CA GLY A 146 -8.06 -8.32 7.91
C GLY A 146 -7.93 -7.14 8.87
N HIS A 147 -7.42 -6.00 8.40
CA HIS A 147 -7.38 -4.75 9.17
C HIS A 147 -8.80 -4.22 9.48
N PHE A 148 -9.69 -4.23 8.50
CA PHE A 148 -11.03 -3.65 8.62
C PHE A 148 -11.97 -4.47 9.51
N LEU A 149 -12.11 -5.78 9.28
CA LEU A 149 -13.07 -6.63 9.99
C LEU A 149 -12.55 -7.10 11.34
N ASN A 150 -11.24 -7.31 11.46
CA ASN A 150 -10.66 -7.97 12.62
C ASN A 150 -9.60 -7.13 13.33
N HIS A 151 -9.32 -5.92 12.86
CA HIS A 151 -8.34 -5.00 13.47
C HIS A 151 -6.94 -5.62 13.64
N TYR A 152 -6.57 -6.56 12.77
CA TYR A 152 -5.23 -7.11 12.80
C TYR A 152 -4.21 -6.03 12.45
N LYS A 153 -3.01 -6.17 13.00
CA LYS A 153 -1.85 -5.41 12.54
C LYS A 153 -1.13 -6.20 11.47
N ASP A 154 -0.24 -5.53 10.75
CA ASP A 154 0.73 -6.21 9.90
C ASP A 154 1.58 -7.18 10.70
N TYR A 155 1.82 -8.36 10.12
CA TYR A 155 2.79 -9.33 10.61
C TYR A 155 4.09 -9.21 9.80
N TYR A 156 5.22 -9.49 10.44
CA TYR A 156 6.55 -9.38 9.81
C TYR A 156 7.39 -10.65 9.97
N ASP A 157 6.87 -11.63 10.71
CA ASP A 157 7.57 -12.81 11.21
C ASP A 157 6.86 -14.12 10.82
N HIS A 158 5.87 -14.06 9.92
CA HIS A 158 5.05 -15.21 9.55
C HIS A 158 4.89 -15.35 8.03
N ASP A 159 5.79 -16.10 7.40
CA ASP A 159 5.80 -16.31 5.95
C ASP A 159 4.45 -16.80 5.40
N ASN A 160 4.11 -16.33 4.20
CA ASN A 160 2.91 -16.72 3.44
C ASN A 160 1.57 -16.42 4.13
N CYS A 161 1.55 -15.67 5.24
CA CYS A 161 0.33 -15.21 5.87
C CYS A 161 -0.22 -13.96 5.17
N ILE A 162 -1.56 -13.87 5.09
CA ILE A 162 -2.25 -12.78 4.39
C ILE A 162 -1.94 -11.43 5.03
N MET A 163 -1.79 -11.37 6.35
CA MET A 163 -1.47 -10.14 7.10
C MET A 163 0.01 -9.75 7.05
N VAL A 164 0.87 -10.49 6.35
CA VAL A 164 2.20 -9.98 6.03
C VAL A 164 2.07 -9.13 4.78
N ALA A 165 2.31 -7.82 4.89
CA ALA A 165 2.22 -6.87 3.79
C ALA A 165 3.18 -7.19 2.63
N ALA A 166 2.94 -6.65 1.44
CA ALA A 166 3.87 -6.76 0.32
C ALA A 166 5.21 -6.10 0.63
N MET A 167 6.32 -6.71 0.24
CA MET A 167 7.60 -6.02 0.25
C MET A 167 7.66 -5.10 -0.97
N ASP A 168 7.93 -3.81 -0.74
CA ASP A 168 7.89 -2.77 -1.78
C ASP A 168 6.55 -2.79 -2.56
N LEU A 169 6.60 -2.70 -3.89
CA LEU A 169 5.42 -2.75 -4.78
C LEU A 169 5.30 -4.09 -5.53
N ASN A 170 6.04 -5.13 -5.15
CA ASN A 170 5.99 -6.42 -5.85
C ASN A 170 4.79 -7.27 -5.41
N TYR A 171 3.61 -6.84 -5.83
CA TYR A 171 2.34 -7.48 -5.49
C TYR A 171 2.18 -8.88 -6.09
N TYR A 172 2.78 -9.14 -7.25
CA TYR A 172 2.65 -10.44 -7.90
C TYR A 172 3.47 -11.53 -7.20
N GLN A 173 4.72 -11.22 -6.85
CA GLN A 173 5.51 -12.11 -6.00
C GLN A 173 4.81 -12.34 -4.66
N TRP A 174 4.27 -11.28 -4.04
CA TRP A 174 3.50 -11.39 -2.81
C TRP A 174 2.33 -12.38 -2.96
N TYR A 175 1.52 -12.23 -4.02
CA TYR A 175 0.40 -13.11 -4.33
C TYR A 175 0.83 -14.57 -4.51
N ARG A 176 1.87 -14.83 -5.33
CA ARG A 176 2.35 -16.20 -5.58
C ARG A 176 2.79 -16.89 -4.30
N LEU A 177 3.55 -16.21 -3.43
CA LEU A 177 4.00 -16.78 -2.15
C LEU A 177 2.82 -17.22 -1.26
N ARG A 178 1.73 -16.45 -1.22
CA ARG A 178 0.52 -16.79 -0.41
C ARG A 178 -0.29 -17.92 -1.04
N LYS A 179 -0.20 -18.10 -2.36
CA LYS A 179 -0.87 -19.19 -3.09
C LYS A 179 -0.09 -20.51 -3.00
N GLU A 180 1.24 -20.44 -2.98
CA GLU A 180 2.13 -21.60 -2.95
C GLU A 180 2.04 -22.39 -1.63
N LYS A 181 1.87 -21.70 -0.50
CA LYS A 181 1.77 -22.35 0.81
C LYS A 181 0.72 -21.68 1.68
N LYS A 182 -0.06 -22.50 2.40
CA LYS A 182 -0.97 -21.99 3.44
C LYS A 182 -0.17 -21.41 4.60
N CYS A 183 -0.68 -20.32 5.16
CA CYS A 183 -0.22 -19.76 6.42
C CYS A 183 -0.31 -20.83 7.52
N ASP A 184 0.82 -21.12 8.18
CA ASP A 184 0.91 -22.15 9.24
C ASP A 184 0.34 -21.65 10.59
N LEU A 185 0.03 -20.35 10.71
CA LEU A 185 -0.62 -19.81 11.90
C LEU A 185 -2.04 -20.36 12.04
N LYS A 186 -2.29 -21.03 13.17
CA LYS A 186 -3.65 -21.28 13.63
C LYS A 186 -4.27 -19.93 14.00
N HIS A 187 -5.48 -19.67 13.52
CA HIS A 187 -6.33 -18.47 13.70
C HIS A 187 -6.52 -17.99 15.16
N GLU A 188 -5.88 -18.60 16.16
CA GLU A 188 -6.12 -18.35 17.59
C GLU A 188 -5.42 -17.09 18.11
N LYS A 189 -4.35 -16.59 17.46
CA LYS A 189 -3.77 -15.26 17.77
C LYS A 189 -4.69 -14.09 17.39
N LEU A 190 -5.82 -14.39 16.74
CA LEU A 190 -6.78 -13.43 16.21
C LEU A 190 -8.04 -13.27 17.07
N LYS A 191 -8.08 -13.94 18.23
CA LYS A 191 -9.20 -13.94 19.19
C LYS A 191 -9.07 -12.89 20.30
N GLN A 192 -8.04 -12.06 20.31
CA GLN A 192 -7.87 -11.04 21.33
C GLN A 192 -8.22 -9.67 20.74
N PHE A 193 -9.42 -9.21 21.13
CA PHE A 193 -9.96 -7.88 20.93
C PHE A 193 -9.09 -6.81 21.58
#